data_AF-A0A3D4UXU2-F1
#
_entry.id   AF-A0A3D4UXU2-F1
#
_cell.length_a   1.000
_cell.length_b   1.000
_cell.length_c   1.000
_cell.angle_alpha   90.00
_cell.angle_beta   90.00
_cell.angle_gamma   90.00
#
_symmetry.space_group_name_H-M   'P 1'
#
loop_
_entity.id
_entity.type
_entity.pdbx_description
1 polymer ?
#
loop_
_entity_poly.entity_id
_entity_poly.type
_entity_poly.pdbx_seq_one_letter_code
_entity_poly.pdbx_strand_id
1 'polypeptide(L)'
;DAFLNFIVDNYLLEMSNSEFKIYVYVYRQTIGANLQMTSLSLSRIIKETGLTRNTVLKALKGLEKREYIRSLKEFKPHTFMLNYSKLFTGNGSIYGLGYFLITEKFTNRTKIDLNYPEKM
;
A
#
# COMPACT_ATOMS: atom_id res chain seq x y z
N ASP A 1 10.13 -13.41 -8.81
CA ASP A 1 9.39 -12.30 -8.19
C ASP A 1 9.75 -10.94 -8.77
N ALA A 2 9.06 -10.50 -9.84
CA ALA A 2 9.42 -9.21 -10.45
C ALA A 2 8.92 -7.97 -9.65
N PHE A 3 8.03 -8.14 -8.67
CA PHE A 3 7.69 -7.07 -7.72
C PHE A 3 8.83 -6.80 -6.71
N LEU A 4 9.42 -7.84 -6.13
CA LEU A 4 10.53 -7.67 -5.20
C LEU A 4 11.75 -7.06 -5.91
N ASN A 5 12.04 -7.53 -7.13
CA ASN A 5 13.07 -6.93 -7.99
C ASN A 5 12.77 -5.45 -8.22
N PHE A 6 11.53 -5.09 -8.59
CA PHE A 6 11.15 -3.70 -8.77
C PHE A 6 11.34 -2.84 -7.51
N ILE A 7 10.92 -3.31 -6.32
CA ILE A 7 11.17 -2.56 -5.09
C ILE A 7 12.67 -2.42 -4.85
N VAL A 8 13.44 -3.49 -5.02
CA VAL A 8 14.88 -3.47 -4.79
C VAL A 8 15.57 -2.47 -5.72
N ASP A 9 15.27 -2.52 -7.01
CA ASP A 9 15.90 -1.70 -8.03
C ASP A 9 15.55 -0.22 -7.88
N ASN A 10 14.33 0.11 -7.42
CA ASN A 10 13.84 1.48 -7.40
C ASN A 10 13.87 2.13 -6.01
N TYR A 11 13.79 1.36 -4.92
CA TYR A 11 13.54 1.91 -3.58
C TYR A 11 14.54 1.47 -2.52
N LEU A 12 15.40 0.48 -2.76
CA LEU A 12 16.33 -0.01 -1.74
C LEU A 12 17.30 1.06 -1.25
N LEU A 13 17.80 1.91 -2.16
CA LEU A 13 18.73 2.99 -1.81
C LEU A 13 18.04 4.21 -1.15
N GLU A 14 16.75 4.39 -1.40
CA GLU A 14 15.98 5.55 -0.93
C GLU A 14 15.34 5.33 0.45
N MET A 15 15.20 4.07 0.86
CA MET A 15 14.57 3.65 2.11
C MET A 15 15.63 3.21 3.13
N SER A 16 15.41 3.57 4.40
CA SER A 16 16.14 2.93 5.49
C SER A 16 15.71 1.46 5.65
N ASN A 17 16.54 0.65 6.30
CA ASN A 17 16.26 -0.76 6.59
C ASN A 17 14.89 -0.96 7.27
N SER A 18 14.53 -0.06 8.19
CA SER A 18 13.23 -0.11 8.89
C SER A 18 12.05 0.22 7.96
N GLU A 19 12.24 1.17 7.05
CA GLU A 19 11.22 1.57 6.07
C GLU A 19 10.99 0.47 5.06
N PHE A 20 12.05 -0.11 4.51
CA PHE A 20 11.95 -1.24 3.58
C PHE A 20 11.21 -2.43 4.21
N LYS A 21 11.57 -2.78 5.45
CA LYS A 21 10.93 -3.88 6.18
C LYS A 21 9.43 -3.65 6.38
N ILE A 22 9.03 -2.44 6.79
CA ILE A 22 7.62 -2.08 6.96
C ILE A 22 6.90 -2.03 5.61
N TYR A 23 7.55 -1.51 4.58
CA TYR A 23 6.97 -1.39 3.24
C TYR A 23 6.62 -2.75 2.64
N VAL A 24 7.55 -3.71 2.72
CA VAL A 24 7.30 -5.10 2.29
C VAL A 24 6.19 -5.75 3.12
N TYR A 25 6.12 -5.48 4.42
CA TYR A 25 5.02 -5.97 5.25
C TYR A 25 3.67 -5.39 4.82
N VAL A 26 3.58 -4.08 4.62
CA VAL A 26 2.35 -3.42 4.13
C VAL A 26 1.95 -3.95 2.76
N TYR A 27 2.91 -4.17 1.85
CA TYR A 27 2.65 -4.83 0.58
C TYR A 27 2.02 -6.21 0.74
N ARG A 28 2.60 -7.06 1.59
CA ARG A 28 2.11 -8.43 1.82
C ARG A 28 0.68 -8.46 2.34
N GLN A 29 0.29 -7.46 3.12
CA GLN A 29 -1.04 -7.32 3.72
C GLN A 29 -2.04 -6.59 2.81
N THR A 30 -1.58 -5.97 1.71
CA THR A 30 -2.40 -5.28 0.71
C THR A 30 -2.40 -6.08 -0.58
N ILE A 31 -1.58 -5.68 -1.55
CA ILE A 31 -1.52 -6.28 -2.89
C ILE A 31 -1.18 -7.77 -2.80
N GLY A 32 -0.26 -8.15 -1.91
CA GLY A 32 0.09 -9.56 -1.69
C GLY A 32 -1.03 -10.42 -1.10
N ALA A 33 -2.13 -9.80 -0.65
CA ALA A 33 -3.35 -10.46 -0.20
C ALA A 33 -4.55 -10.16 -1.14
N ASN A 34 -4.31 -9.59 -2.33
CA ASN A 34 -5.33 -9.10 -3.27
C ASN A 34 -6.26 -8.03 -2.68
N LEU A 35 -5.75 -7.19 -1.78
CA LEU A 35 -6.47 -6.08 -1.16
C LEU A 35 -5.86 -4.73 -1.60
N GLN A 36 -6.71 -3.72 -1.83
CA GLN A 36 -6.23 -2.38 -2.16
C GLN A 36 -5.71 -1.60 -0.94
N MET A 37 -6.31 -1.88 0.23
CA MET A 37 -5.97 -1.24 1.49
C MET A 37 -6.20 -2.22 2.63
N THR A 38 -5.58 -1.94 3.76
CA THR A 38 -5.72 -2.78 4.95
C THR A 38 -5.59 -1.94 6.21
N SER A 39 -6.33 -2.32 7.25
CA SER A 39 -6.17 -1.72 8.57
C SER A 39 -5.09 -2.48 9.33
N LEU A 40 -4.01 -1.79 9.70
CA LEU A 40 -2.91 -2.38 10.47
C LEU A 40 -2.70 -1.57 11.73
N SER A 41 -3.04 -2.16 12.87
CA SER A 41 -2.72 -1.54 14.16
C SER A 41 -1.20 -1.41 14.32
N LEU A 42 -0.78 -0.36 15.02
CA LEU A 42 0.64 -0.14 15.34
C LEU A 42 1.24 -1.34 16.10
N SER A 43 0.47 -1.97 16.99
CA SER A 43 0.89 -3.16 17.74
C SER A 43 1.15 -4.35 16.83
N ARG A 44 0.34 -4.54 15.78
CA ARG A 44 0.54 -5.61 14.79
C ARG A 44 1.81 -5.36 13.98
N ILE A 45 2.05 -4.13 13.53
CA ILE A 45 3.29 -3.79 12.80
C ILE A 45 4.52 -4.03 13.69
N ILE A 46 4.49 -3.60 14.95
CA ILE A 46 5.57 -3.84 15.92
C ILE A 46 5.84 -5.35 16.07
N LYS A 47 4.79 -6.14 16.30
CA LYS A 47 4.89 -7.60 16.49
C LYS A 47 5.52 -8.29 15.29
N GLU A 48 5.00 -8.02 14.08
CA GLU A 48 5.41 -8.73 12.87
C GLU A 48 6.77 -8.25 12.33
N THR A 49 7.13 -6.99 12.57
CA THR A 49 8.42 -6.45 12.11
C THR A 49 9.54 -6.60 13.15
N GLY A 50 9.21 -6.84 14.42
CA GLY A 50 10.18 -6.88 15.53
C GLY A 50 10.86 -5.53 15.81
N LEU A 51 10.31 -4.43 15.29
CA LEU A 51 10.88 -3.09 15.45
C LEU A 51 10.27 -2.39 16.68
N THR A 52 11.05 -1.51 17.30
CA THR A 52 10.54 -0.68 18.41
C THR A 52 9.42 0.25 17.92
N ARG A 53 8.52 0.65 18.82
CA ARG A 53 7.44 1.60 18.52
C ARG A 53 7.96 2.88 17.85
N ASN A 54 9.03 3.46 18.38
CA ASN A 54 9.60 4.70 17.84
C ASN A 54 10.16 4.51 16.44
N THR A 55 10.84 3.38 16.20
CA THR A 55 11.35 3.02 14.87
C THR A 55 10.21 2.87 13.87
N VAL A 56 9.13 2.18 14.26
CA VAL A 56 7.94 2.00 13.41
C VAL A 56 7.30 3.33 13.07
N LEU A 57 7.08 4.20 14.05
CA LEU A 57 6.48 5.53 13.83
C LEU A 57 7.34 6.40 12.91
N LYS A 58 8.66 6.42 13.12
CA LYS A 58 9.61 7.17 12.28
C LYS A 58 9.59 6.68 10.84
N ALA A 59 9.61 5.36 10.66
CA ALA A 59 9.58 4.74 9.35
C ALA A 59 8.24 4.95 8.62
N LEU A 60 7.10 4.80 9.30
CA LEU A 60 5.78 5.11 8.72
C LEU A 60 5.69 6.56 8.26
N LYS A 61 6.18 7.51 9.08
CA LYS A 61 6.25 8.93 8.71
C LYS A 61 7.17 9.16 7.50
N GLY A 62 8.30 8.48 7.44
CA GLY A 62 9.24 8.57 6.32
C GLY A 62 8.69 7.97 5.02
N LEU A 63 7.94 6.87 5.10
CA LEU A 63 7.26 6.25 3.96
C LEU A 63 6.11 7.13 3.45
N GLU A 64 5.34 7.72 4.36
CA GLU A 64 4.25 8.64 4.02
C GLU A 64 4.78 9.94 3.40
N LYS A 65 5.86 10.51 3.95
CA LYS A 65 6.50 11.72 3.40
C LYS A 65 7.01 11.54 1.96
N ARG A 66 7.51 10.35 1.62
CA ARG A 66 7.95 10.00 0.25
C ARG A 66 6.83 9.42 -0.60
N GLU A 67 5.62 9.42 -0.06
CA GLU A 67 4.42 8.94 -0.72
C GLU A 67 4.51 7.47 -1.16
N TYR A 68 5.22 6.60 -0.44
CA TYR A 68 5.20 5.16 -0.73
C TYR A 68 3.96 4.49 -0.13
N ILE A 69 3.44 5.04 0.97
CA ILE A 69 2.19 4.63 1.61
C ILE A 69 1.28 5.85 1.77
N ARG A 70 -0.03 5.63 1.85
CA ARG A 70 -0.99 6.63 2.29
C ARG A 70 -1.68 6.16 3.56
N SER A 71 -1.81 7.05 4.54
CA SER A 71 -2.61 6.80 5.73
C SER A 71 -4.01 7.39 5.56
N LEU A 72 -5.03 6.54 5.64
CA LEU A 72 -6.43 6.95 5.52
C LEU A 72 -7.02 7.14 6.91
N LYS A 73 -6.66 8.27 7.55
CA LYS A 73 -7.07 8.60 8.93
C LYS A 73 -8.58 8.82 9.07
N GLU A 74 -9.25 9.16 7.97
CA GLU A 74 -10.67 9.53 7.93
C GLU A 74 -11.62 8.32 8.04
N PHE A 75 -11.21 7.13 7.58
CA PHE A 75 -12.07 5.95 7.58
C PHE A 75 -11.97 5.18 8.89
N LYS A 76 -10.74 4.87 9.33
CA LYS A 76 -10.40 4.27 10.63
C LYS A 76 -8.96 4.62 10.99
N PRO A 77 -8.63 4.75 12.30
CA PRO A 77 -7.25 4.90 12.74
C PRO A 77 -6.37 3.79 12.15
N HIS A 78 -5.19 4.17 11.63
CA HIS A 78 -4.19 3.22 11.14
C HIS A 78 -4.63 2.35 9.95
N THR A 79 -5.40 2.93 9.03
CA THR A 79 -5.63 2.33 7.71
C THR A 79 -4.51 2.75 6.75
N PHE A 80 -3.86 1.77 6.12
CA PHE A 80 -2.74 1.99 5.22
C PHE A 80 -3.01 1.38 3.84
N MET A 81 -2.54 2.09 2.81
CA MET A 81 -2.46 1.58 1.45
C MET A 81 -1.10 1.90 0.85
N LEU A 82 -0.68 1.10 -0.13
CA LEU A 82 0.45 1.44 -0.96
C LEU A 82 0.07 2.56 -1.93
N ASN A 83 1.02 3.46 -2.24
CA ASN A 83 0.79 4.44 -3.28
C ASN A 83 1.09 3.82 -4.65
N TYR A 84 0.01 3.45 -5.33
CA TYR A 84 0.08 2.82 -6.64
C TYR A 84 0.73 3.72 -7.71
N SER A 85 0.57 5.05 -7.63
CA SER A 85 1.21 5.93 -8.61
C SER A 85 2.74 5.82 -8.57
N LYS A 86 3.34 5.78 -7.37
CA LYS A 86 4.79 5.56 -7.21
C LYS A 86 5.21 4.18 -7.70
N LEU A 87 4.45 3.15 -7.33
CA LEU A 87 4.72 1.77 -7.77
C LEU A 87 4.71 1.59 -9.30
N PHE A 88 3.99 2.41 -10.06
CA PHE A 88 3.83 2.24 -11.50
C PHE A 88 4.49 3.33 -12.36
N THR A 89 5.07 4.38 -11.76
CA THR A 89 5.84 5.40 -12.49
C THR A 89 7.19 4.91 -13.03
N GLY A 90 7.67 3.73 -12.62
CA GLY A 90 8.84 3.09 -13.21
C GLY A 90 8.50 2.42 -14.54
N ASN A 91 8.80 3.11 -15.65
CA ASN A 91 8.92 2.63 -17.03
C ASN A 91 8.23 1.29 -17.35
N GLY A 92 6.94 1.34 -17.70
CA GLY A 92 6.29 0.30 -18.51
C GLY A 92 6.23 -1.10 -17.90
N SER A 93 6.34 -1.25 -16.57
CA SER A 93 6.24 -2.58 -15.97
C SER A 93 4.84 -3.19 -16.21
N ILE A 94 4.84 -4.42 -16.72
CA ILE A 94 3.71 -5.33 -16.92
C ILE A 94 2.72 -5.41 -15.74
N TYR A 95 3.16 -5.00 -14.55
CA TYR A 95 2.33 -4.87 -13.34
C TYR A 95 1.37 -3.67 -13.36
N GLY A 96 1.71 -2.59 -14.06
CA GLY A 96 0.82 -1.45 -14.29
C GLY A 96 -0.37 -1.82 -15.18
N LEU A 97 -0.15 -2.63 -16.22
CA LEU A 97 -1.22 -3.16 -17.09
C LEU A 97 -2.09 -4.21 -16.38
N GLY A 98 -1.46 -5.12 -15.63
CA GLY A 98 -2.20 -6.12 -14.84
C GLY A 98 -3.09 -5.47 -13.78
N TYR A 99 -2.60 -4.45 -13.07
CA TYR A 99 -3.38 -3.71 -12.09
C TYR A 99 -4.42 -2.80 -12.75
N PHE A 100 -4.10 -2.12 -13.86
CA PHE A 100 -5.07 -1.32 -14.63
C PHE A 100 -6.29 -2.16 -15.05
N LEU A 101 -6.06 -3.37 -15.58
CA LEU A 101 -7.12 -4.31 -15.97
C LEU A 101 -7.92 -4.85 -14.78
N ILE A 102 -7.28 -5.04 -13.62
CA ILE A 102 -7.98 -5.37 -12.37
C ILE A 102 -8.82 -4.15 -11.95
N THR A 103 -8.26 -2.95 -11.87
CA THR A 103 -8.98 -1.74 -11.48
C THR A 103 -10.14 -1.41 -12.42
N GLU A 104 -10.02 -1.54 -13.74
CA GLU A 104 -11.14 -1.30 -14.67
C GLU A 104 -12.27 -2.32 -14.49
N LYS A 105 -11.96 -3.60 -14.31
CA LYS A 105 -12.98 -4.64 -14.02
C LYS A 105 -13.73 -4.37 -12.71
N PHE A 106 -13.05 -3.82 -11.70
CA PHE A 106 -13.68 -3.49 -10.42
C PHE A 106 -14.39 -2.12 -10.41
N THR A 107 -13.92 -1.14 -11.19
CA THR A 107 -14.58 0.18 -11.35
C THR A 107 -15.92 0.03 -12.06
N ASN A 108 -16.02 -0.90 -13.02
CA ASN A 108 -17.28 -1.23 -13.68
C ASN A 108 -18.24 -2.04 -12.78
N ARG A 109 -17.74 -2.79 -11.78
CA ARG A 109 -18.60 -3.46 -10.77
C ARG A 109 -19.11 -2.48 -9.71
N THR A 110 -18.29 -1.55 -9.24
CA THR A 110 -18.72 -0.54 -8.26
C THR A 110 -19.74 0.45 -8.81
N LYS A 111 -19.75 0.72 -10.13
CA LYS A 111 -20.83 1.46 -10.78
C LYS A 111 -22.18 0.75 -10.75
N ILE A 112 -22.21 -0.59 -10.64
CA ILE A 112 -23.45 -1.37 -10.56
C ILE A 112 -23.97 -1.42 -9.11
N ASP A 113 -23.08 -1.44 -8.12
CA ASP A 113 -23.42 -1.53 -6.69
C ASP A 113 -23.66 -0.17 -5.99
N LEU A 114 -23.49 0.96 -6.69
CA LEU A 114 -23.72 2.31 -6.14
C LEU A 114 -25.09 2.92 -6.48
N ASN A 115 -26.02 2.16 -7.08
CA ASN A 115 -27.43 2.55 -7.13
C ASN A 115 -28.07 2.36 -5.75
N TYR A 116 -27.78 3.27 -4.82
CA TYR A 116 -28.65 3.49 -3.68
C TYR A 116 -29.96 4.11 -4.21
N PRO A 117 -31.15 3.56 -3.88
CA PRO A 117 -32.39 4.23 -4.19
C PRO A 117 -32.39 5.58 -3.48
N GLU A 118 -32.59 6.66 -4.24
CA GLU A 118 -32.89 7.97 -3.68
C GLU A 118 -34.11 7.80 -2.77
N LYS A 119 -33.91 7.97 -1.46
CA LYS A 119 -35.01 8.00 -0.52
C LYS A 119 -35.80 9.28 -0.79
N MET A 120 -36.97 9.12 -1.41
CA MET A 120 -38.09 10.07 -1.36
C MET A 120 -38.61 10.23 0.07
#